data_AF-A0A239A2E8-F1
#
_entry.id   AF-A0A239A2E8-F1
#
_cell.length_a   1.000
_cell.length_b   1.000
_cell.length_c   1.000
_cell.angle_alpha   90.00
_cell.angle_beta   90.00
_cell.angle_gamma   90.00
#
_symmetry.space_group_name_H-M   'P 1'
#
loop_
_entity.id
_entity.type
_entity.pdbx_description
1 polymer ?
#
loop_
_entity_poly.entity_id
_entity_poly.type
_entity_poly.pdbx_seq_one_letter_code
_entity_poly.pdbx_strand_id
1 'polypeptide(L)'
;MRKVTSRRPGSGVSPIGPGDRSQPQVITRRWSEATAHAAFRLAEQRANRRGRPGRVAIGSKHNVLPRTDGLFRDVALEVGAQYPEIDVTSYLADDLARRLVANAAHLDVLPNMYGDILSDAAAAVIGGLGVAPSGCYGDDYAYFEPAHGTAPDIAGHNVISPPHRCCRR
;
A
#
# COMPACT_ATOMS: atom_id res chain seq x y z
N MET A 1 1.13 2.12 3.94
CA MET A 1 1.75 3.24 3.19
C MET A 1 1.89 2.78 1.75
N ARG A 2 1.31 3.52 0.79
CA ARG A 2 1.28 3.14 -0.64
C ARG A 2 2.30 3.98 -1.41
N LYS A 3 2.97 3.37 -2.40
CA LYS A 3 3.77 4.12 -3.38
C LYS A 3 2.83 4.79 -4.40
N VAL A 4 2.82 6.12 -4.45
CA VAL A 4 1.91 6.93 -5.31
C VAL A 4 2.63 7.54 -6.52
N THR A 5 3.96 7.41 -6.62
CA THR A 5 4.74 7.97 -7.73
C THR A 5 4.83 6.98 -8.90
N SER A 6 3.88 7.06 -9.84
CA SER A 6 4.04 6.54 -11.20
C SER A 6 4.36 7.70 -12.15
N ARG A 7 5.38 7.55 -13.00
CA ARG A 7 5.55 8.44 -14.16
C ARG A 7 4.28 8.35 -15.03
N ARG A 8 3.91 9.47 -15.68
CA ARG A 8 2.79 9.55 -16.64
C ARG A 8 2.65 8.25 -17.45
N PRO A 9 1.47 7.61 -17.49
CA PRO A 9 1.22 6.53 -18.43
C PRO A 9 1.28 7.13 -19.84
N GLY A 10 2.35 6.88 -20.59
CA GLY A 10 2.38 7.27 -22.01
C GLY A 10 3.72 7.57 -22.68
N SER A 11 4.89 7.56 -22.00
CA SER A 11 6.12 8.07 -22.64
C SER A 11 7.20 7.04 -23.02
N GLY A 12 6.93 5.73 -23.04
CA GLY A 12 8.01 4.79 -23.35
C GLY A 12 7.65 3.35 -23.69
N VAL A 13 6.43 3.08 -24.14
CA VAL A 13 6.04 1.70 -24.46
C VAL A 13 5.69 1.60 -25.94
N SER A 14 6.64 1.05 -26.71
CA SER A 14 6.42 0.77 -28.12
C SER A 14 5.43 -0.38 -28.29
N PRO A 15 4.54 -0.34 -29.30
CA PRO A 15 3.72 -1.49 -29.67
C PRO A 15 4.63 -2.68 -29.98
N ILE A 16 4.29 -3.86 -29.47
CA ILE A 16 5.05 -5.09 -29.72
C ILE A 16 4.60 -5.80 -31.00
N GLY A 17 3.44 -5.40 -31.54
CA GLY A 17 2.78 -5.98 -32.71
C GLY A 17 1.31 -5.56 -32.80
N PRO A 18 0.61 -5.85 -33.90
CA PRO A 18 -0.83 -5.66 -34.01
C PRO A 18 -1.56 -6.54 -32.99
N GLY A 19 -2.40 -5.95 -32.16
CA GLY A 19 -3.11 -6.68 -31.09
C GLY A 19 -2.32 -6.84 -29.78
N ASP A 20 -0.99 -6.71 -29.82
CA ASP A 20 -0.16 -6.82 -28.64
C ASP A 20 -0.16 -5.53 -27.81
N ARG A 21 -0.05 -5.69 -26.48
CA ARG A 21 0.05 -4.60 -25.52
C ARG A 21 1.16 -4.92 -24.52
N SER A 22 1.96 -3.92 -24.18
CA SER A 22 2.92 -4.01 -23.08
C SER A 22 2.71 -2.88 -22.10
N GLN A 23 3.09 -3.11 -20.85
CA GLN A 23 3.18 -2.09 -19.82
C GLN A 23 4.31 -2.47 -18.86
N PRO A 24 5.38 -1.66 -18.75
CA PRO A 24 6.49 -1.97 -17.87
C PRO A 24 6.15 -1.63 -16.42
N GLN A 25 6.48 -2.54 -15.50
CA GLN A 25 6.51 -2.27 -14.07
C GLN A 25 7.89 -1.71 -13.68
N VAL A 26 7.93 -0.50 -13.12
CA VAL A 26 9.17 0.19 -12.75
C VAL A 26 9.35 0.25 -11.24
N ILE A 27 10.28 -0.57 -10.74
CA ILE A 27 10.69 -0.61 -9.34
C ILE A 27 12.12 -0.10 -9.24
N THR A 28 12.40 0.74 -8.24
CA THR A 28 13.71 1.37 -8.05
C THR A 28 14.08 1.27 -6.59
N ARG A 29 15.35 0.99 -6.31
CA ARG A 29 15.90 0.92 -4.96
C ARG A 29 15.53 2.14 -4.09
N ARG A 30 15.80 3.36 -4.56
CA ARG A 30 15.47 4.62 -3.85
C ARG A 30 14.06 4.66 -3.29
N TRP A 31 13.05 4.37 -4.12
CA TRP A 31 11.64 4.41 -3.70
C TRP A 31 11.24 3.23 -2.82
N SER A 32 11.84 2.05 -3.03
CA SER A 32 11.65 0.90 -2.15
C SER A 32 12.20 1.18 -0.75
N GLU A 33 13.40 1.75 -0.65
CA GLU A 33 14.04 2.14 0.61
C GLU A 33 13.19 3.18 1.35
N ALA A 34 12.80 4.27 0.67
CA ALA A 34 11.97 5.32 1.27
C ALA A 34 10.64 4.76 1.81
N THR A 35 9.99 3.88 1.04
CA THR A 35 8.73 3.24 1.45
C THR A 35 8.92 2.31 2.64
N ALA A 36 10.00 1.53 2.65
CA ALA A 36 10.34 0.65 3.75
C ALA A 36 10.61 1.45 5.03
N HIS A 37 11.50 2.45 5.00
CA HIS A 37 11.80 3.29 6.16
C HIS A 37 10.54 3.93 6.75
N ALA A 38 9.65 4.44 5.91
CA ALA A 38 8.42 5.05 6.39
C ALA A 38 7.47 4.03 7.06
N ALA A 39 7.40 2.80 6.54
CA ALA A 39 6.65 1.72 7.17
C ALA A 39 7.26 1.29 8.52
N PHE A 40 8.59 1.16 8.60
CA PHE A 40 9.27 0.79 9.84
C PHE A 40 9.11 1.88 10.93
N ARG A 41 9.28 3.16 10.58
CA ARG A 41 9.02 4.27 11.50
C ARG A 41 7.56 4.28 11.98
N LEU A 42 6.61 3.98 11.09
CA LEU A 42 5.20 3.87 11.49
C LEU A 42 4.98 2.68 12.44
N ALA A 43 5.64 1.55 12.22
CA ALA A 43 5.57 0.40 13.10
C ALA A 43 6.13 0.72 14.50
N GLU A 44 7.28 1.39 14.59
CA GLU A 44 7.84 1.86 15.86
C GLU A 44 6.89 2.80 16.61
N GLN A 45 6.32 3.79 15.91
CA GLN A 45 5.36 4.72 16.51
C GLN A 45 4.14 3.99 17.08
N ARG A 46 3.64 2.98 16.37
CA ARG A 46 2.50 2.16 16.81
C ARG A 46 2.88 1.24 17.97
N ALA A 47 4.09 0.68 17.93
CA ALA A 47 4.65 -0.14 19.00
C ALA A 47 4.70 0.63 20.32
N ASN A 48 5.30 1.83 20.28
CA ASN A 48 5.43 2.72 21.43
C ASN A 48 4.07 3.12 22.02
N ARG A 49 3.07 3.41 21.16
CA ARG A 49 1.71 3.75 21.61
C ARG A 49 0.95 2.58 22.24
N ARG A 50 1.24 1.35 21.80
CA ARG A 50 0.53 0.14 22.24
C ARG A 50 1.25 -0.62 23.35
N GLY A 51 2.50 -0.29 23.65
CA GLY A 51 3.33 -1.04 24.59
C GLY A 51 3.61 -2.49 24.17
N ARG A 52 3.66 -2.76 22.86
CA ARG A 52 3.99 -4.09 22.30
C ARG A 52 4.88 -3.95 21.07
N PRO A 53 5.68 -4.97 20.71
CA PRO A 53 6.50 -4.93 19.49
C PRO A 53 5.68 -4.62 18.24
N GLY A 54 6.25 -3.78 17.37
CA GLY A 54 5.66 -3.44 16.07
C GLY A 54 5.89 -4.56 15.08
N ARG A 55 5.03 -4.67 14.07
CA ARG A 55 5.15 -5.71 13.03
C ARG A 55 5.08 -5.13 11.63
N VAL A 56 5.96 -5.59 10.76
CA VAL A 56 5.99 -5.23 9.34
C VAL A 56 5.84 -6.47 8.47
N ALA A 57 4.79 -6.50 7.66
CA ALA A 57 4.52 -7.57 6.70
C ALA A 57 4.80 -7.10 5.27
N ILE A 58 5.89 -7.59 4.68
CA ILE A 58 6.33 -7.29 3.31
C ILE A 58 5.57 -8.20 2.35
N GLY A 59 4.77 -7.61 1.45
CA GLY A 59 4.09 -8.34 0.38
C GLY A 59 4.85 -8.25 -0.93
N SER A 60 5.07 -9.38 -1.61
CA SER A 60 5.70 -9.41 -2.94
C SER A 60 5.20 -10.59 -3.76
N LYS A 61 5.31 -10.55 -5.09
CA LYS A 61 5.10 -11.70 -5.97
C LYS A 61 6.42 -12.10 -6.66
N HIS A 62 7.51 -12.10 -5.89
CA HIS A 62 8.87 -12.36 -6.40
C HIS A 62 9.05 -13.76 -7.04
N ASN A 63 8.16 -14.72 -6.73
CA ASN A 63 8.14 -16.01 -7.43
C ASN A 63 7.72 -15.91 -8.90
N VAL A 64 6.92 -14.90 -9.27
CA VAL A 64 6.51 -14.62 -10.66
C VAL A 64 7.30 -13.45 -11.25
N LEU A 65 7.62 -12.46 -10.41
CA LEU A 65 8.30 -11.21 -10.76
C LEU A 65 9.66 -11.09 -10.03
N PRO A 66 10.62 -12.00 -10.30
CA PRO A 66 11.85 -12.12 -9.50
C PRO A 66 12.73 -10.88 -9.55
N ARG A 67 12.71 -10.12 -10.65
CA ARG A 67 13.56 -8.92 -10.78
C ARG A 67 12.95 -7.68 -10.13
N THR A 68 11.65 -7.45 -10.32
CA THR A 68 10.98 -6.24 -9.83
C THR A 68 10.56 -6.41 -8.38
N ASP A 69 9.74 -7.41 -8.09
CA ASP A 69 9.26 -7.67 -6.74
C ASP A 69 10.36 -8.24 -5.84
N GLY A 70 11.32 -8.97 -6.42
CA GLY A 70 12.53 -9.38 -5.70
C GLY A 70 13.32 -8.16 -5.20
N LEU A 71 13.58 -7.17 -6.07
CA LEU A 71 14.25 -5.94 -5.65
C LEU A 71 13.51 -5.23 -4.50
N PHE A 72 12.18 -5.12 -4.57
CA PHE A 72 11.41 -4.50 -3.50
C PHE A 72 11.53 -5.29 -2.18
N ARG A 73 11.36 -6.61 -2.23
CA ARG A 73 11.48 -7.50 -1.06
C ARG A 73 12.86 -7.38 -0.43
N ASP A 74 13.91 -7.51 -1.22
CA ASP A 74 15.28 -7.58 -0.72
C ASP A 74 15.66 -6.25 -0.06
N VAL A 75 15.34 -5.12 -0.71
CA VAL A 75 15.51 -3.78 -0.12
C VAL A 75 14.72 -3.61 1.18
N ALA A 76 13.46 -4.06 1.23
CA ALA A 76 12.65 -3.92 2.44
C ALA A 76 13.19 -4.77 3.61
N LEU A 77 13.77 -5.94 3.32
CA LEU A 77 14.46 -6.77 4.30
C LEU A 77 15.78 -6.14 4.76
N GLU A 78 16.58 -5.58 3.83
CA GLU A 78 17.81 -4.83 4.15
C GLU A 78 17.53 -3.64 5.08
N VAL A 79 16.47 -2.89 4.80
CA VAL A 79 16.01 -1.80 5.68
C VAL A 79 15.53 -2.35 7.01
N GLY A 80 14.80 -3.47 7.02
CA GLY A 80 14.31 -4.09 8.25
C GLY A 80 15.42 -4.51 9.23
N ALA A 81 16.60 -4.89 8.73
CA ALA A 81 17.76 -5.17 9.58
C ALA A 81 18.24 -3.96 10.41
N GLN A 82 17.84 -2.74 10.02
CA GLN A 82 18.14 -1.51 10.76
C GLN A 82 17.14 -1.23 11.90
N TYR A 83 16.06 -2.02 11.99
CA TYR A 83 14.98 -1.89 12.98
C TYR A 83 14.81 -3.21 13.77
N PRO A 84 15.79 -3.60 14.61
CA PRO A 84 15.80 -4.91 15.26
C PRO A 84 14.64 -5.16 16.22
N GLU A 85 13.97 -4.11 16.70
CA GLU A 85 12.81 -4.19 17.61
C GLU A 85 11.47 -4.44 16.89
N ILE A 86 11.48 -4.53 15.56
CA ILE A 86 10.29 -4.72 14.73
C ILE A 86 10.28 -6.13 14.15
N ASP A 87 9.19 -6.88 14.37
CA ASP A 87 9.02 -8.19 13.76
C ASP A 87 8.80 -8.03 12.25
N VAL A 88 9.70 -8.59 11.43
CA VAL A 88 9.61 -8.52 9.97
C VAL A 88 9.26 -9.87 9.39
N THR A 89 8.20 -9.91 8.58
CA THR A 89 7.82 -11.12 7.83
C THR A 89 7.63 -10.80 6.36
N SER A 90 8.11 -11.69 5.48
CA SER A 90 7.86 -11.61 4.03
C SER A 90 6.81 -12.64 3.63
N TYR A 91 5.78 -12.21 2.91
CA TYR A 91 4.73 -13.05 2.36
C TYR A 91 4.62 -12.89 0.84
N LEU A 92 4.09 -13.91 0.19
CA LEU A 92 3.58 -13.75 -1.17
C LEU A 92 2.31 -12.88 -1.15
N ALA A 93 2.11 -12.05 -2.17
CA ALA A 93 1.02 -11.06 -2.20
C ALA A 93 -0.38 -11.68 -2.03
N ASP A 94 -0.60 -12.87 -2.58
CA ASP A 94 -1.82 -13.66 -2.44
C ASP A 94 -2.02 -14.24 -1.04
N ASP A 95 -0.96 -14.79 -0.40
CA ASP A 95 -1.07 -15.23 1.00
C ASP A 95 -1.31 -14.04 1.94
N LEU A 96 -0.69 -12.90 1.66
CA LEU A 96 -0.93 -11.67 2.42
C LEU A 96 -2.38 -11.20 2.30
N ALA A 97 -2.97 -11.23 1.10
CA ALA A 97 -4.39 -10.93 0.89
C ALA A 97 -5.30 -11.92 1.64
N ARG A 98 -4.99 -13.22 1.59
CA ARG A 98 -5.73 -14.25 2.34
C ARG A 98 -5.68 -14.00 3.85
N ARG A 99 -4.50 -13.65 4.39
CA ARG A 99 -4.31 -13.33 5.82
C ARG A 99 -5.03 -12.06 6.23
N LEU A 100 -5.09 -11.06 5.35
CA LEU A 100 -5.82 -9.83 5.61
C LEU A 100 -7.30 -10.10 5.87
N VAL A 101 -7.91 -11.05 5.17
CA VAL A 101 -9.30 -11.44 5.39
C VAL A 101 -9.45 -12.40 6.57
N ALA A 102 -8.62 -13.45 6.62
CA ALA A 102 -8.78 -14.53 7.59
C ALA A 102 -8.27 -14.18 9.00
N ASN A 103 -7.27 -13.30 9.11
CA ASN A 103 -6.62 -12.98 10.38
C ASN A 103 -5.95 -11.61 10.39
N ALA A 104 -6.74 -10.55 10.12
CA ALA A 104 -6.25 -9.17 10.06
C ALA A 104 -5.54 -8.71 11.35
N ALA A 105 -5.95 -9.22 12.51
CA ALA A 105 -5.44 -8.81 13.83
C ALA A 105 -3.93 -9.09 14.03
N HIS A 106 -3.35 -9.99 13.23
CA HIS A 106 -1.92 -10.31 13.28
C HIS A 106 -1.08 -9.44 12.34
N LEU A 107 -1.70 -8.64 11.47
CA LEU A 107 -1.04 -7.69 10.59
C LEU A 107 -1.05 -6.30 11.22
N ASP A 108 0.03 -5.53 11.05
CA ASP A 108 0.13 -4.19 11.61
C ASP A 108 0.49 -3.12 10.57
N VAL A 109 1.68 -3.19 9.98
CA VAL A 109 2.12 -2.29 8.91
C VAL A 109 2.53 -3.07 7.66
N LEU A 110 2.06 -2.61 6.50
CA LEU A 110 2.31 -3.23 5.21
C LEU A 110 2.96 -2.20 4.26
N PRO A 111 4.29 -2.22 4.05
CA PRO A 111 4.92 -1.54 2.93
C PRO A 111 4.63 -2.35 1.67
N ASN A 112 3.82 -1.84 0.74
CA ASN A 112 3.46 -2.63 -0.41
C ASN A 112 3.27 -1.83 -1.70
N MET A 113 3.64 -2.47 -2.80
CA MET A 113 3.35 -2.05 -4.17
C MET A 113 1.91 -2.39 -4.57
N TYR A 114 1.31 -3.41 -3.96
CA TYR A 114 -0.12 -3.77 -4.09
C TYR A 114 -1.02 -2.96 -3.14
N GLY A 115 -0.56 -1.78 -2.74
CA GLY A 115 -1.19 -0.96 -1.70
C GLY A 115 -2.63 -0.59 -2.03
N ASP A 116 -2.96 -0.36 -3.30
CA ASP A 116 -4.30 -0.01 -3.77
C ASP A 116 -5.31 -1.14 -3.53
N ILE A 117 -5.00 -2.35 -4.02
CA ILE A 117 -5.85 -3.53 -3.86
C ILE A 117 -5.97 -3.92 -2.39
N LEU A 118 -4.86 -3.93 -1.66
CA LEU A 118 -4.87 -4.34 -0.26
C LEU A 118 -5.48 -3.28 0.66
N SER A 119 -5.38 -1.98 0.36
CA SER A 119 -6.05 -0.96 1.16
C SER A 119 -7.56 -1.07 1.06
N ASP A 120 -8.08 -1.35 -0.13
CA ASP A 120 -9.51 -1.49 -0.35
C ASP A 120 -10.05 -2.76 0.31
N ALA A 121 -9.32 -3.87 0.18
CA ALA A 121 -9.64 -5.10 0.89
C ALA A 121 -9.59 -4.90 2.41
N ALA A 122 -8.60 -4.17 2.93
CA ALA A 122 -8.51 -3.86 4.36
C ALA A 122 -9.68 -3.00 4.83
N ALA A 123 -10.09 -2.01 4.03
CA ALA A 123 -11.25 -1.18 4.30
C ALA A 123 -12.54 -2.01 4.36
N ALA A 124 -12.72 -2.96 3.43
CA ALA A 124 -13.87 -3.88 3.44
C ALA A 124 -13.93 -4.71 4.73
N VAL A 125 -12.78 -5.18 5.24
CA VAL A 125 -12.72 -5.96 6.49
C VAL A 125 -13.18 -5.15 7.72
N ILE A 126 -12.99 -3.83 7.73
CA ILE A 126 -13.28 -2.98 8.89
C ILE A 126 -14.62 -2.21 8.83
N GLY A 127 -15.45 -2.45 7.81
CA GLY A 127 -16.76 -1.79 7.66
C GLY A 127 -16.96 -1.01 6.35
N GLY A 128 -16.06 -1.16 5.39
CA GLY A 128 -16.18 -0.61 4.04
C GLY A 128 -15.32 0.63 3.79
N LEU A 129 -15.22 1.02 2.52
CA LEU A 129 -14.43 2.19 2.08
C LEU A 129 -14.92 3.51 2.69
N GLY A 130 -16.22 3.59 3.01
CA GLY A 130 -16.85 4.77 3.60
C GLY A 130 -16.48 5.06 5.06
N VAL A 131 -15.51 4.34 5.64
CA VAL A 131 -14.96 4.61 6.99
C VAL A 131 -13.44 4.68 7.04
N ALA A 132 -12.74 4.36 5.94
CA ALA A 132 -11.29 4.30 5.91
C ALA A 132 -10.66 5.65 5.49
N PRO A 133 -9.92 6.35 6.37
CA PRO A 133 -9.19 7.56 5.98
C PRO A 133 -7.92 7.21 5.19
N SER A 134 -7.54 8.07 4.24
CA SER A 134 -6.27 7.95 3.50
C SER A 134 -5.44 9.23 3.57
N GLY A 135 -4.12 9.07 3.51
CA GLY A 135 -3.15 10.16 3.51
C GLY A 135 -1.91 9.79 2.70
N CYS A 136 -1.54 10.68 1.78
CA CYS A 136 -0.35 10.59 0.96
C CYS A 136 0.70 11.57 1.48
N TYR A 137 1.79 11.04 2.03
CA TYR A 137 2.87 11.82 2.64
C TYR A 137 4.08 11.88 1.70
N GLY A 138 4.48 13.07 1.31
CA GLY A 138 5.78 13.38 0.71
C GLY A 138 6.70 14.06 1.73
N ASP A 139 7.88 14.47 1.28
CA ASP A 139 8.89 15.08 2.15
C ASP A 139 8.44 16.46 2.68
N ASP A 140 7.89 17.30 1.80
CA ASP A 140 7.50 18.68 2.13
C ASP A 140 5.97 18.89 2.21
N TYR A 141 5.19 17.94 1.71
CA TYR A 141 3.74 18.09 1.57
C TYR A 141 3.03 16.79 1.91
N ALA A 142 1.81 16.91 2.45
CA ALA A 142 0.88 15.82 2.60
C ALA A 142 -0.47 16.20 1.99
N TYR A 143 -1.13 15.23 1.37
CA TYR A 143 -2.50 15.37 0.91
C TYR A 143 -3.36 14.24 1.49
N PHE A 144 -4.62 14.56 1.76
CA PHE A 144 -5.58 13.65 2.36
C PHE A 144 -6.74 13.48 1.40
N GLU A 145 -7.06 12.22 1.11
CA GLU A 145 -8.14 11.86 0.19
C GLU A 145 -9.07 10.84 0.84
N PRO A 146 -10.34 10.81 0.42
CA PRO A 146 -11.20 9.67 0.72
C PRO A 146 -10.57 8.40 0.16
N ALA A 147 -10.58 7.30 0.91
CA ALA A 147 -10.14 6.01 0.37
C ALA A 147 -11.12 5.47 -0.70
N HIS A 148 -12.35 5.97 -0.74
CA HIS A 148 -13.37 5.54 -1.69
C HIS A 148 -13.28 6.32 -3.02
N GLY A 149 -13.80 5.70 -4.09
CA GLY A 149 -13.94 6.33 -5.40
C GLY A 149 -15.02 7.42 -5.45
N THR A 150 -15.38 7.84 -6.66
CA THR A 150 -16.26 9.01 -6.89
C THR A 150 -17.73 8.82 -6.49
N ALA A 151 -18.17 7.57 -6.20
CA ALA A 151 -19.52 7.23 -5.76
C ALA A 151 -20.66 7.94 -6.56
N PRO A 152 -20.69 7.82 -7.91
CA PRO A 152 -21.61 8.56 -8.77
C PRO A 152 -23.07 8.14 -8.60
N ASP A 153 -23.31 6.91 -8.14
CA ASP A 153 -24.60 6.30 -7.88
C ASP A 153 -25.38 6.96 -6.72
N ILE A 154 -24.67 7.58 -5.76
CA ILE A 154 -25.26 8.23 -4.59
C ILE A 154 -25.04 9.75 -4.56
N ALA A 155 -24.50 10.32 -5.65
CA ALA A 155 -24.32 11.76 -5.79
C ALA A 155 -25.68 12.50 -5.73
N GLY A 156 -25.76 13.59 -4.95
CA GLY A 156 -27.00 14.37 -4.79
C GLY A 156 -28.05 13.76 -3.84
N HIS A 157 -27.88 12.52 -3.38
CA HIS A 157 -28.85 11.86 -2.50
C HIS A 157 -28.68 12.18 -1.00
N ASN A 158 -27.67 12.97 -0.62
CA ASN A 158 -27.37 13.34 0.77
C ASN A 158 -27.13 12.16 1.76
N VAL A 159 -26.86 10.95 1.24
CA VAL A 159 -26.68 9.72 2.02
C VAL A 159 -25.22 9.33 2.29
N ILE A 160 -24.24 10.17 1.94
CA ILE A 160 -22.82 9.84 2.15
C ILE A 160 -22.47 9.71 3.64
N SER A 161 -21.61 8.75 3.98
CA SER A 161 -21.13 8.51 5.33
C SER A 161 -20.46 9.78 5.93
N PRO A 162 -20.80 10.20 7.17
CA PRO A 162 -20.29 11.43 7.79
C PRO A 162 -18.77 11.62 7.81
N PRO A 163 -17.92 10.58 8.01
CA PRO A 163 -16.46 10.73 8.01
C PRO A 163 -15.86 11.20 6.68
N HIS A 164 -16.59 11.08 5.55
CA HIS A 164 -16.10 11.41 4.21
C HIS A 164 -16.88 12.55 3.53
N ARG A 165 -17.41 13.48 4.33
CA ARG A 165 -18.23 14.61 3.84
C ARG A 165 -17.51 15.58 2.87
N CYS A 166 -16.22 15.35 2.58
CA CYS A 166 -15.43 16.15 1.64
C CYS A 166 -16.01 16.14 0.21
N CYS A 167 -16.78 15.11 -0.17
CA CYS A 167 -17.35 14.96 -1.52
C CYS A 167 -18.75 15.56 -1.71
N ARG A 168 -19.23 16.47 -0.84
CA ARG A 168 -20.56 17.11 -0.96
C ARG A 168 -20.67 18.22 -2.04
N ARG A 169 -19.88 18.16 -3.12
CA ARG A 169 -20.03 19.12 -4.22
C ARG A 169 -21.05 18.66 -5.24
#